data_AF-A0A9N9PJF9-F1
#
_entry.id   AF-A0A9N9PJF9-F1
#
_cell.length_a   1.000
_cell.length_b   1.000
_cell.length_c   1.000
_cell.angle_alpha   90.00
_cell.angle_beta   90.00
_cell.angle_gamma   90.00
#
_symmetry.space_group_name_H-M   'P 1'
#
loop_
_entity.id
_entity.type
_entity.pdbx_description
1 polymer ?
#
loop_
_entity_poly.entity_id
_entity_poly.type
_entity_poly.pdbx_seq_one_letter_code
_entity_poly.pdbx_strand_id
1 'polypeptide(L)' 'LLENRTEIISNSNMFGLLQNEEFFSKCHQIASILKLVKELTNIIEVCNANLAECFISLIRLATNINRIELGNQ' A
#
# COMPACT_ATOMS: atom_id res chain seq x y z
N LEU A 1 18.91 -0.60 -30.00
CA LEU A 1 17.55 -0.02 -29.94
C LEU A 1 17.09 -0.06 -28.48
N LEU A 2 17.58 0.88 -27.65
CA LEU A 2 16.96 1.17 -26.36
C LEU A 2 16.02 2.35 -26.59
N GLU A 3 14.77 2.06 -26.89
CA GLU A 3 13.71 3.05 -26.71
C GLU A 3 13.57 3.26 -25.20
N ASN A 4 14.28 4.24 -24.67
CA ASN A 4 13.92 4.88 -23.42
C ASN A 4 12.49 5.41 -23.61
N ARG A 5 11.49 4.61 -23.22
CA ARG A 5 10.16 5.13 -22.95
C ARG A 5 10.25 5.98 -21.70
N THR A 6 10.77 7.18 -21.86
CA THR A 6 10.43 8.28 -20.98
C THR A 6 8.96 8.54 -21.28
N GLU A 7 8.07 7.85 -20.58
CA GLU A 7 6.67 8.27 -20.51
C GLU A 7 6.68 9.65 -19.85
N ILE A 8 6.89 10.69 -20.66
CA ILE A 8 6.85 12.07 -20.22
C ILE A 8 5.39 12.34 -19.89
N ILE A 9 5.07 12.29 -18.60
CA ILE A 9 3.76 12.69 -18.09
C ILE A 9 3.64 14.19 -18.37
N SER A 10 2.80 14.56 -19.33
CA SER A 10 2.52 15.96 -19.64
C SER A 10 1.74 16.61 -18.50
N ASN A 11 1.75 17.95 -18.44
CA ASN A 11 0.97 18.70 -17.45
C ASN A 11 -0.53 18.40 -17.56
N SER A 12 -1.06 18.14 -18.77
CA SER A 12 -2.46 17.74 -18.95
C SER A 12 -2.75 16.36 -18.37
N ASN A 13 -1.82 15.40 -18.53
CA ASN A 13 -1.94 14.06 -17.96
C ASN A 13 -1.89 14.14 -16.42
N MET A 14 -0.97 14.95 -15.88
CA MET A 14 -0.87 15.18 -14.44
C MET A 14 -2.14 15.85 -13.89
N PHE A 15 -2.69 16.84 -14.60
CA PHE A 15 -3.93 17.50 -14.19
C PHE A 15 -5.11 16.53 -14.16
N GLY A 16 -5.23 15.63 -15.14
CA GLY A 16 -6.24 14.57 -15.15
C GLY A 16 -6.08 13.60 -13.97
N LEU A 17 -4.84 13.21 -13.65
CA LEU A 17 -4.54 12.35 -12.49
C LEU A 17 -4.85 13.05 -11.16
N LEU A 18 -4.54 14.34 -11.03
CA LEU A 18 -4.81 15.13 -9.83
C LEU A 18 -6.32 15.23 -9.52
N GLN A 19 -7.18 15.14 -10.53
CA GLN A 19 -8.63 15.12 -10.34
C GLN A 19 -9.20 13.71 -10.14
N ASN A 20 -8.38 12.67 -10.30
CA ASN A 20 -8.83 11.30 -10.10
C ASN A 20 -8.79 10.93 -8.61
N GLU A 21 -9.90 11.19 -7.91
CA GLU A 21 -10.06 10.83 -6.49
C GLU A 21 -9.87 9.32 -6.24
N GLU A 22 -10.27 8.48 -7.19
CA GLU A 22 -10.10 7.02 -7.11
C GLU A 22 -8.62 6.63 -7.09
N PHE A 23 -7.79 7.30 -7.90
CA PHE A 23 -6.34 7.09 -7.92
C PHE A 23 -5.72 7.36 -6.54
N PHE A 24 -6.01 8.51 -5.94
CA PHE A 24 -5.47 8.85 -4.61
C PHE A 24 -6.02 7.96 -3.51
N SER A 25 -7.30 7.57 -3.59
CA SER A 25 -7.91 6.61 -2.68
C SER A 25 -7.16 5.27 -2.72
N LYS A 26 -6.89 4.74 -3.93
CA LYS A 26 -6.11 3.50 -4.11
C LYS A 26 -4.69 3.64 -3.59
N CYS A 27 -3.99 4.74 -3.91
CA CYS A 27 -2.65 5.00 -3.38
C CYS A 27 -2.63 5.06 -1.85
N HIS A 28 -3.63 5.68 -1.23
CA HIS A 28 -3.76 5.74 0.23
C HIS A 28 -4.00 4.36 0.86
N GLN A 29 -4.85 3.54 0.24
CA GLN A 29 -5.09 2.16 0.69
C GLN A 29 -3.82 1.32 0.63
N ILE A 30 -3.07 1.38 -0.48
CA ILE A 30 -1.79 0.69 -0.64
C ILE A 30 -0.77 1.16 0.40
N ALA A 31 -0.63 2.48 0.59
CA ALA A 31 0.28 3.04 1.59
C ALA A 31 -0.04 2.56 3.02
N SER A 32 -1.32 2.41 3.35
CA SER A 32 -1.77 1.90 4.65
C SER A 32 -1.37 0.45 4.88
N ILE A 33 -1.43 -0.40 3.84
CA ILE A 33 -0.93 -1.79 3.92
C ILE A 33 0.59 -1.79 4.10
N LEU A 34 1.33 -1.02 3.29
CA LEU A 34 2.79 -0.97 3.37
C LEU A 34 3.29 -0.53 4.75
N LYS A 35 2.56 0.38 5.41
CA LYS A 35 2.82 0.77 6.79
C LYS A 35 2.71 -0.42 7.74
N LEU A 36 1.64 -1.21 7.64
CA LEU A 36 1.44 -2.40 8.48
C LEU A 36 2.50 -3.48 8.22
N VAL A 37 2.90 -3.68 6.95
CA VAL A 37 3.99 -4.59 6.60
C VAL A 37 5.28 -4.17 7.30
N LYS A 38 5.63 -2.86 7.24
CA LYS A 38 6.81 -2.33 7.92
C LYS A 38 6.73 -2.52 9.44
N GLU A 39 5.58 -2.25 10.05
CA GLU A 39 5.37 -2.46 11.49
C GLU A 39 5.54 -3.93 11.89
N LEU A 40 4.97 -4.86 11.11
CA LEU A 40 5.12 -6.30 11.32
C LEU A 40 6.59 -6.74 11.18
N THR A 41 7.28 -6.28 10.15
CA THR A 41 8.71 -6.58 9.95
C THR A 41 9.53 -6.13 11.15
N ASN A 42 9.31 -4.90 11.64
CA ASN A 42 10.01 -4.40 12.81
C ASN A 42 9.71 -5.25 14.07
N ILE A 43 8.46 -5.67 14.27
CA ILE A 43 8.09 -6.56 15.39
C ILE A 43 8.85 -7.88 15.27
N ILE A 44 8.81 -8.53 14.11
CA ILE A 44 9.48 -9.82 13.89
C ILE A 44 11.01 -9.71 14.05
N GLU A 45 11.60 -8.60 13.60
CA GLU A 45 13.04 -8.35 13.71
C GLU A 45 13.49 -8.06 15.14
N VAL A 46 12.60 -7.60 16.01
CA VAL A 46 12.91 -7.46 17.44
C VAL A 46 12.94 -8.85 18.07
N CYS A 47 14.12 -9.29 18.52
CA CYS A 47 14.36 -10.60 19.17
C CYS A 47 13.44 -10.96 20.36
N ASN A 48 12.61 -10.02 20.83
CA ASN A 48 11.71 -10.19 21.97
C ASN A 48 10.23 -10.28 21.56
N ALA A 49 9.89 -10.20 20.27
CA ALA A 49 8.52 -10.35 19.85
C ALA A 49 8.01 -11.75 20.18
N ASN A 50 6.89 -11.80 20.91
CA ASN A 50 6.27 -13.07 21.22
C ASN A 50 5.28 -13.49 20.11
N LEU A 51 4.94 -14.77 20.09
CA LEU A 51 4.07 -15.34 19.07
C LEU A 51 2.70 -14.64 18.98
N ALA A 52 2.16 -14.15 20.10
CA ALA A 52 0.88 -13.47 20.12
C ALA A 52 0.95 -12.10 19.42
N GLU A 53 2.04 -11.34 19.62
CA GLU A 53 2.27 -10.06 18.94
C GLU A 53 2.40 -10.24 17.42
N CYS A 54 3.12 -11.27 16.98
CA CYS A 54 3.21 -11.65 15.57
C CYS A 54 1.83 -12.02 15.00
N PHE A 55 1.06 -12.84 15.72
CA PHE A 55 -0.28 -13.26 15.28
C PHE A 55 -1.25 -12.08 15.15
N ILE A 56 -1.30 -11.18 16.14
CA ILE A 56 -2.16 -9.99 16.09
C ILE A 56 -1.79 -9.10 14.90
N SER A 57 -0.50 -8.91 14.64
CA SER A 57 -0.02 -8.08 13.55
C SER A 57 -0.36 -8.69 12.18
N LEU A 58 -0.29 -10.01 12.03
CA LEU A 58 -0.73 -10.73 10.82
C LEU A 58 -2.25 -10.60 10.59
N ILE A 59 -3.07 -10.74 11.64
CA ILE A 59 -4.53 -10.56 11.52
C ILE A 59 -4.88 -9.12 11.11
N ARG A 60 -4.20 -8.12 11.66
CA ARG A 60 -4.38 -6.71 11.27
C ARG A 60 -4.02 -6.50 9.80
N LEU A 61 -2.92 -7.07 9.33
CA LEU A 61 -2.51 -7.00 7.93
C LEU A 61 -3.58 -7.63 7.01
N ALA A 62 -3.99 -8.87 7.30
CA ALA A 62 -5.00 -9.58 6.51
C ALA A 62 -6.35 -8.81 6.45
N THR A 63 -6.78 -8.25 7.58
CA THR A 63 -8.03 -7.45 7.64
C THR A 63 -7.94 -6.21 6.75
N ASN A 64 -6.79 -5.52 6.71
CA ASN A 64 -6.62 -4.34 5.87
C ASN A 64 -6.51 -4.70 4.38
N ILE A 65 -5.92 -5.85 4.04
CA ILE A 65 -5.91 -6.37 2.66
C ILE A 65 -7.35 -6.66 2.19
N ASN A 66 -8.13 -7.39 2.99
CA ASN A 66 -9.53 -7.72 2.66
C ASN A 66 -10.41 -6.47 2.49
N ARG A 67 -10.11 -5.37 3.20
CA ARG A 67 -10.82 -4.10 3.03
C ARG A 67 -10.61 -3.44 1.67
N ILE A 68 -9.47 -3.69 1.02
CA ILE A 68 -9.24 -3.21 -0.35
C ILE A 68 -10.16 -3.95 -1.33
N GLU A 69 -10.33 -5.26 -1.15
CA GLU A 69 -11.21 -6.07 -2.01
C GLU A 69 -12.68 -5.67 -1.89
N LEU A 70 -13.13 -5.37 -0.66
CA LEU A 70 -14.51 -4.96 -0.38
C LEU A 70 -14.84 -3.53 -0.83
N GLY A 71 -13.85 -2.63 -0.92
CA GLY A 71 -14.06 -1.27 -1.42
C GLY A 71 -14.17 -1.15 -2.95
N ASN A 72 -14.02 -2.27 -3.67
CA ASN A 72 -14.13 -2.35 -5.14
C ASN A 72 -15.43 -3.07 -5.61
N GLN A 73 -16.39 -3.32 -4.71
CA GLN A 73 -17.74 -3.84 -5.01
C GLN A 73 -18.79 -2.76 -4.79
#